data_AF-L0GVZ1-F1
#
_entry.id   AF-L0GVZ1-F1
#
_cell.length_a   1.000
_cell.length_b   1.000
_cell.length_c   1.000
_cell.angle_alpha   90.00
_cell.angle_beta   90.00
_cell.angle_gamma   90.00
#
_symmetry.space_group_name_H-M   'P 1'
#
loop_
_entity.id
_entity.type
_entity.pdbx_description
1 polymer ?
#
loop_
_entity_poly.entity_id
_entity_poly.type
_entity_poly.pdbx_seq_one_letter_code
_entity_poly.pdbx_strand_id
1 'polypeptide(L)'
;MSKLPRFHSKSSVLFVGLLVMGLEVGPVAAVEETDFRFDTTDDLYHVCATTSKDPNHVVSQVACNAFIEAAVQYHDAVTSRKGLKRLICYPQGATISDGRAAFVAWSEANRANAKRMGEMPVVGLVRALAKAYPCE
;
A
#
# COMPACT_ATOMS: atom_id res chain seq x y z
N MET A 1 -25.88 8.26 -73.64
CA MET A 1 -25.28 7.15 -72.87
C MET A 1 -23.89 7.59 -72.42
N SER A 2 -23.80 8.13 -71.20
CA SER A 2 -22.58 8.75 -70.66
C SER A 2 -21.76 7.72 -69.90
N LYS A 3 -20.47 7.56 -70.23
CA LYS A 3 -19.50 6.81 -69.40
C LYS A 3 -18.36 7.74 -69.03
N LEU A 4 -18.29 8.06 -67.73
CA LEU A 4 -17.21 8.81 -67.07
C LEU A 4 -16.03 7.89 -66.71
N PRO A 5 -14.83 8.45 -66.45
CA PRO A 5 -13.56 7.75 -66.39
C PRO A 5 -13.23 7.23 -64.99
N ARG A 6 -12.30 6.26 -64.90
CA ARG A 6 -11.66 5.86 -63.63
C ARG A 6 -10.17 6.17 -63.67
N PHE A 7 -9.79 7.24 -62.98
CA PHE A 7 -8.41 7.54 -62.58
C PHE A 7 -7.93 6.51 -61.55
N HIS A 8 -6.73 5.96 -61.74
CA HIS A 8 -6.00 5.17 -60.74
C HIS A 8 -5.13 6.13 -59.91
N SER A 9 -5.51 6.37 -58.65
CA SER A 9 -4.66 7.03 -57.65
C SER A 9 -4.09 5.97 -56.71
N LYS A 10 -2.79 5.67 -56.85
CA LYS A 10 -2.04 4.92 -55.85
C LYS A 10 -1.55 5.90 -54.79
N SER A 11 -2.32 6.08 -53.72
CA SER A 11 -1.90 6.87 -52.57
C SER A 11 -1.18 5.95 -51.58
N SER A 12 0.14 6.11 -51.49
CA SER A 12 0.96 5.60 -50.39
C SER A 12 0.50 6.27 -49.09
N VAL A 13 0.02 5.48 -48.13
CA VAL A 13 -0.32 5.96 -46.79
C VAL A 13 0.85 5.63 -45.86
N LEU A 14 1.60 6.66 -45.44
CA LEU A 14 2.54 6.57 -44.32
C LEU A 14 1.75 6.45 -43.02
N PHE A 15 1.91 5.33 -42.30
CA PHE A 15 1.43 5.19 -40.92
C PHE A 15 2.48 5.81 -39.97
N VAL A 16 2.15 6.95 -39.37
CA VAL A 16 2.88 7.50 -38.23
C VAL A 16 2.33 6.82 -36.96
N GLY A 17 3.10 5.91 -36.38
CA GLY A 17 2.75 5.22 -35.14
C GLY A 17 2.94 6.15 -33.93
N LEU A 18 1.85 6.49 -33.25
CA LEU A 18 1.85 7.22 -31.99
C LEU A 18 2.06 6.22 -30.84
N LEU A 19 3.27 6.18 -30.27
CA LEU A 19 3.61 5.37 -29.09
C LEU A 19 3.01 6.02 -27.84
N VAL A 20 1.83 5.57 -27.42
CA VAL A 20 1.26 5.89 -26.11
C VAL A 20 1.85 4.92 -25.09
N MET A 21 2.88 5.35 -24.37
CA MET A 21 3.36 4.66 -23.17
C MET A 21 2.35 4.88 -22.04
N GLY A 22 1.42 3.95 -21.88
CA GLY A 22 0.51 3.91 -20.74
C GLY A 22 1.29 3.55 -19.47
N LEU A 23 1.22 4.41 -18.45
CA LEU A 23 1.56 4.04 -17.08
C LEU A 23 0.49 3.04 -16.61
N GLU A 24 0.81 1.74 -16.67
CA GLU A 24 -0.06 0.72 -16.10
C GLU A 24 0.01 0.78 -14.58
N VAL A 25 -0.89 1.56 -13.98
CA VAL A 25 -1.22 1.43 -12.57
C VAL A 25 -2.00 0.13 -12.44
N GLY A 26 -1.30 -0.95 -12.08
CA GLY A 26 -1.91 -2.26 -11.87
C GLY A 26 -3.04 -2.20 -10.83
N PRO A 27 -4.05 -3.06 -10.93
CA PRO A 27 -5.16 -3.09 -9.97
C PRO A 27 -4.62 -3.39 -8.57
N VAL A 28 -4.90 -2.50 -7.62
CA VAL A 28 -4.80 -2.83 -6.19
C VAL A 28 -5.95 -3.79 -5.91
N ALA A 29 -5.63 -4.99 -5.39
CA ALA A 29 -6.63 -5.95 -4.98
C ALA A 29 -7.58 -5.30 -3.94
N ALA A 30 -8.89 -5.51 -4.11
CA ALA A 30 -9.88 -5.05 -3.15
C ALA A 30 -9.63 -5.71 -1.79
N VAL A 31 -9.97 -5.03 -0.71
CA VAL A 31 -9.88 -5.61 0.63
C VAL A 31 -11.01 -6.62 0.83
N GLU A 32 -10.66 -7.81 1.30
CA GLU A 32 -11.60 -8.90 1.54
C GLU A 32 -11.92 -9.02 3.04
N GLU A 33 -13.05 -9.63 3.39
CA GLU A 33 -13.45 -9.83 4.81
C GLU A 33 -12.37 -10.60 5.60
N THR A 34 -11.67 -11.52 4.93
CA THR A 34 -10.58 -12.29 5.55
C THR A 34 -9.40 -11.43 5.99
N ASP A 35 -9.16 -10.29 5.35
CA ASP A 35 -8.03 -9.40 5.69
C ASP A 35 -8.22 -8.76 7.07
N PHE A 36 -9.45 -8.62 7.54
CA PHE A 36 -9.76 -8.10 8.87
C PHE A 36 -9.46 -9.11 10.00
N ARG A 37 -9.06 -10.34 9.68
CA ARG A 37 -8.58 -11.31 10.67
C ARG A 37 -7.18 -10.96 11.18
N PHE A 38 -6.41 -10.18 10.41
CA PHE A 38 -5.03 -9.81 10.72
C PHE A 38 -4.16 -11.02 11.10
N ASP A 39 -4.28 -12.12 10.35
CA ASP A 39 -3.48 -13.31 10.56
C ASP A 39 -2.02 -13.06 10.10
N THR A 40 -1.84 -12.21 9.08
CA THR A 40 -0.54 -11.88 8.50
C THR A 40 -0.26 -10.38 8.34
N THR A 41 0.98 -10.03 8.04
CA THR A 41 1.40 -8.68 7.66
C THR A 41 0.77 -8.25 6.34
N ASP A 42 0.52 -9.19 5.43
CA ASP A 42 -0.18 -8.95 4.17
C ASP A 42 -1.62 -8.51 4.40
N ASP A 43 -2.33 -9.18 5.30
CA ASP A 43 -3.70 -8.83 5.69
C ASP A 43 -3.77 -7.39 6.20
N LEU A 44 -2.86 -7.03 7.14
CA LEU A 44 -2.78 -5.66 7.66
C LEU A 44 -2.46 -4.65 6.54
N TYR A 45 -1.59 -5.02 5.58
CA TYR A 45 -1.29 -4.18 4.44
C TYR A 45 -2.52 -3.93 3.55
N HIS A 46 -3.29 -4.97 3.21
CA HIS A 46 -4.53 -4.82 2.43
C HIS A 46 -5.52 -3.86 3.10
N VAL A 47 -5.72 -4.01 4.41
CA VAL A 47 -6.57 -3.10 5.20
C VAL A 47 -6.01 -1.67 5.20
N CYS A 48 -4.72 -1.50 5.48
CA CYS A 48 -4.11 -0.16 5.58
C CYS A 48 -3.90 0.57 4.24
N ALA A 49 -3.84 -0.16 3.13
CA ALA A 49 -3.68 0.38 1.79
C ALA A 49 -5.03 0.63 1.06
N THR A 50 -6.16 0.35 1.72
CA THR A 50 -7.49 0.48 1.11
C THR A 50 -7.76 1.92 0.66
N THR A 51 -8.04 2.11 -0.64
CA THR A 51 -8.30 3.42 -1.24
C THR A 51 -9.75 3.88 -1.03
N SER A 52 -10.03 5.17 -1.20
CA SER A 52 -11.39 5.73 -1.07
C SER A 52 -12.41 5.23 -2.10
N LYS A 53 -11.98 4.45 -3.10
CA LYS A 53 -12.86 3.84 -4.10
C LYS A 53 -13.44 2.50 -3.63
N ASP A 54 -12.85 1.89 -2.61
CA ASP A 54 -13.30 0.62 -2.08
C ASP A 54 -14.54 0.82 -1.18
N PRO A 55 -15.61 0.02 -1.32
CA PRO A 55 -16.80 0.13 -0.47
C PRO A 55 -16.50 -0.04 1.03
N ASN A 56 -15.43 -0.76 1.38
CA ASN A 56 -14.98 -0.99 2.75
C ASN A 56 -13.99 0.08 3.24
N HIS A 57 -13.72 1.15 2.47
CA HIS A 57 -12.71 2.15 2.84
C HIS A 57 -12.83 2.67 4.26
N VAL A 58 -14.03 3.07 4.69
CA VAL A 58 -14.23 3.66 6.02
C VAL A 58 -13.90 2.65 7.13
N VAL A 59 -14.37 1.41 7.00
CA VAL A 59 -14.10 0.36 7.99
C VAL A 59 -12.62 -0.03 7.99
N SER A 60 -12.00 -0.16 6.83
CA SER A 60 -10.57 -0.43 6.70
C SER A 60 -9.71 0.64 7.37
N GLN A 61 -10.04 1.92 7.16
CA GLN A 61 -9.28 3.01 7.76
C GLN A 61 -9.40 3.05 9.29
N VAL A 62 -10.60 2.79 9.82
CA VAL A 62 -10.78 2.68 11.27
C VAL A 62 -10.01 1.50 11.84
N ALA A 63 -10.09 0.33 11.21
CA ALA A 63 -9.41 -0.88 11.66
C ALA A 63 -7.88 -0.73 11.61
N CYS A 64 -7.33 -0.20 10.51
CA CYS A 64 -5.90 0.07 10.39
C CYS A 64 -5.42 1.06 11.46
N ASN A 65 -6.12 2.18 11.65
CA ASN A 65 -5.73 3.18 12.65
C ASN A 65 -5.77 2.59 14.07
N ALA A 66 -6.80 1.80 14.39
CA ALA A 66 -6.93 1.15 15.70
C ALA A 66 -5.81 0.13 15.94
N PHE A 67 -5.44 -0.65 14.93
CA PHE A 67 -4.34 -1.61 15.02
C PHE A 67 -3.00 -0.90 15.31
N ILE A 68 -2.70 0.17 14.57
CA ILE A 68 -1.47 0.95 14.75
C ILE A 68 -1.43 1.59 16.14
N GLU A 69 -2.51 2.25 16.53
CA GLU A 69 -2.65 2.89 17.85
C GLU A 69 -2.43 1.87 18.97
N ALA A 70 -3.11 0.72 18.93
CA ALA A 70 -3.00 -0.31 19.96
C ALA A 70 -1.58 -0.89 20.05
N ALA A 71 -0.94 -1.16 18.91
CA ALA A 71 0.43 -1.67 18.87
C ALA A 71 1.44 -0.66 19.46
N VAL A 72 1.30 0.62 19.10
CA VAL A 72 2.18 1.69 19.60
C VAL A 72 1.93 1.96 21.09
N GLN A 73 0.68 2.00 21.55
CA GLN A 73 0.35 2.14 22.97
C GLN A 73 0.94 0.98 23.80
N TYR A 74 0.83 -0.26 23.32
CA TYR A 74 1.41 -1.40 24.00
C TYR A 74 2.94 -1.30 24.04
N HIS A 75 3.58 -0.96 22.92
CA HIS A 75 5.02 -0.72 22.84
C HIS A 75 5.47 0.35 23.86
N ASP A 76 4.78 1.48 23.94
CA ASP A 76 5.09 2.54 24.89
C ASP A 76 4.88 2.09 26.34
N ALA A 77 3.80 1.38 26.63
CA ALA A 77 3.52 0.88 27.98
C ALA A 77 4.60 -0.10 28.46
N VAL A 78 5.05 -1.03 27.61
CA VAL A 78 6.07 -2.01 28.01
C VAL A 78 7.47 -1.41 28.06
N THR A 79 7.80 -0.46 27.19
CA THR A 79 9.13 0.17 27.18
C THR A 79 9.29 1.18 28.31
N SER A 80 8.25 1.96 28.64
CA SER A 80 8.27 2.93 29.74
C SER A 80 8.20 2.28 31.12
N ARG A 81 7.32 1.27 31.32
CA ARG A 81 7.08 0.69 32.65
C ARG A 81 7.96 -0.48 33.01
N LYS A 82 8.43 -1.25 32.01
CA LYS A 82 9.24 -2.46 32.24
C LYS A 82 10.72 -2.25 31.88
N GLY A 83 11.11 -1.06 31.46
CA GLY A 83 12.48 -0.74 31.06
C GLY A 83 12.96 -1.56 29.85
N LEU A 84 12.03 -2.12 29.07
CA LEU A 84 12.39 -2.80 27.83
C LEU A 84 12.93 -1.78 26.83
N LYS A 85 13.95 -2.18 26.07
CA LYS A 85 14.51 -1.34 25.01
C LYS A 85 13.42 -1.00 23.99
N ARG A 86 13.30 0.28 23.63
CA ARG A 86 12.42 0.73 22.55
C ARG A 86 12.86 0.14 21.22
N LEU A 87 11.89 -0.29 20.44
CA LEU A 87 12.10 -0.72 19.05
C LEU A 87 11.76 0.39 18.06
N ILE A 88 10.89 1.32 18.45
CA ILE A 88 10.42 2.44 17.62
C ILE A 88 10.63 3.76 18.38
N CYS A 89 11.28 4.74 17.75
CA CYS A 89 11.55 6.05 18.33
C CYS A 89 11.03 7.17 17.43
N TYR A 90 9.70 7.28 17.31
CA TYR A 90 9.04 8.35 16.58
C TYR A 90 9.20 9.71 17.28
N PRO A 91 9.25 10.81 16.53
CA PRO A 91 9.37 12.15 17.10
C PRO A 91 8.09 12.59 17.80
N GLN A 92 8.20 13.60 18.67
CA GLN A 92 7.04 14.27 19.25
C GLN A 92 6.16 14.86 18.13
N GLY A 93 4.85 14.61 18.22
CA GLY A 93 3.88 15.09 17.23
C GLY A 93 3.66 14.15 16.04
N ALA A 94 4.36 13.00 15.97
CA ALA A 94 4.03 11.95 15.01
C ALA A 94 2.57 11.50 15.16
N THR A 95 1.89 11.30 14.04
CA THR A 95 0.48 10.92 13.99
C THR A 95 0.31 9.47 13.57
N ILE A 96 -0.88 8.91 13.82
CA ILE A 96 -1.26 7.58 13.30
C ILE A 96 -1.26 7.54 11.77
N SER A 97 -1.56 8.68 11.11
CA SER A 97 -1.45 8.78 9.66
C SER A 97 -0.01 8.64 9.17
N ASP A 98 0.96 9.19 9.91
CA ASP A 98 2.38 9.02 9.58
C ASP A 98 2.82 7.56 9.74
N GLY A 99 2.38 6.92 10.83
CA GLY A 99 2.60 5.49 11.06
C GLY A 99 2.00 4.61 9.96
N ARG A 100 0.77 4.90 9.53
CA ARG A 100 0.12 4.20 8.41
C ARG A 100 0.89 4.38 7.11
N ALA A 101 1.30 5.60 6.79
CA ALA A 101 2.07 5.88 5.58
C ALA A 101 3.41 5.13 5.57
N ALA A 102 4.12 5.13 6.71
CA ALA A 102 5.37 4.38 6.88
C ALA A 102 5.16 2.87 6.70
N PHE A 103 4.09 2.32 7.29
CA PHE A 103 3.75 0.90 7.14
C PHE A 103 3.41 0.52 5.70
N VAL A 104 2.51 1.26 5.04
CA VAL A 104 2.12 0.98 3.65
C VAL A 104 3.33 1.04 2.71
N ALA A 105 4.16 2.09 2.81
CA ALA A 105 5.36 2.21 1.99
C ALA A 105 6.36 1.07 2.22
N TRP A 106 6.54 0.65 3.48
CA TRP A 106 7.38 -0.49 3.80
C TRP A 106 6.82 -1.79 3.23
N SER A 107 5.52 -2.05 3.39
CA SER A 107 4.87 -3.26 2.90
C SER A 107 4.89 -3.34 1.37
N GLU A 108 4.65 -2.24 0.65
CA GLU A 108 4.75 -2.18 -0.81
C GLU A 108 6.14 -2.58 -1.32
N ALA A 109 7.19 -2.12 -0.63
CA ALA A 109 8.58 -2.47 -0.92
C ALA A 109 8.93 -3.92 -0.56
N ASN A 110 8.11 -4.57 0.27
CA ASN A 110 8.33 -5.93 0.76
C ASN A 110 7.30 -6.95 0.23
N ARG A 111 6.34 -6.55 -0.61
CA ARG A 111 5.23 -7.40 -1.08
C ARG A 111 5.67 -8.73 -1.70
N ALA A 112 6.83 -8.76 -2.37
CA ALA A 112 7.37 -9.96 -2.99
C ALA A 112 8.12 -10.89 -1.99
N ASN A 113 8.29 -10.45 -0.75
CA ASN A 113 8.95 -11.21 0.31
C ASN A 113 7.91 -11.99 1.13
N ALA A 114 7.55 -13.17 0.64
CA ALA A 114 6.54 -14.04 1.28
C ALA A 114 6.84 -14.32 2.77
N LYS A 115 8.12 -14.41 3.15
CA LYS A 115 8.49 -14.60 4.56
C LYS A 115 8.05 -13.40 5.41
N ARG A 116 8.36 -12.17 4.99
CA ARG A 116 8.02 -10.95 5.73
C ARG A 116 6.52 -10.69 5.74
N MET A 117 5.87 -10.87 4.60
CA MET A 117 4.43 -10.62 4.48
C MET A 117 3.61 -11.69 5.23
N GLY A 118 4.13 -12.91 5.37
CA GLY A 118 3.55 -13.97 6.19
C GLY A 118 3.88 -13.92 7.69
N GLU A 119 4.63 -12.92 8.18
CA GLU A 119 4.84 -12.72 9.63
C GLU A 119 3.55 -12.20 10.29
N MET A 120 3.42 -12.37 11.61
CA MET A 120 2.34 -11.73 12.38
C MET A 120 2.29 -10.22 12.08
N PRO A 121 1.10 -9.61 11.97
CA PRO A 121 0.93 -8.23 11.54
C PRO A 121 1.70 -7.21 12.39
N VAL A 122 1.76 -7.42 13.71
CA VAL A 122 2.49 -6.54 14.63
C VAL A 122 4.00 -6.57 14.38
N VAL A 123 4.55 -7.69 13.91
CA VAL A 123 5.98 -7.82 13.59
C VAL A 123 6.30 -7.00 12.35
N GLY A 124 5.49 -7.12 11.30
CA GLY A 124 5.60 -6.31 10.10
C GLY A 124 5.48 -4.82 10.40
N LEU A 125 4.46 -4.43 11.18
CA LEU A 125 4.25 -3.05 11.61
C LEU A 125 5.44 -2.50 12.40
N VAL A 126 5.89 -3.19 13.44
CA VAL A 126 7.02 -2.72 14.26
C VAL A 126 8.29 -2.59 13.42
N ARG A 127 8.53 -3.52 12.48
CA ARG A 127 9.68 -3.45 11.57
C ARG A 127 9.60 -2.24 10.64
N ALA A 128 8.42 -1.95 10.09
CA ALA A 128 8.19 -0.78 9.26
C ALA A 128 8.43 0.52 10.05
N LEU A 129 7.85 0.61 11.24
CA LEU A 129 7.99 1.79 12.09
C LEU A 129 9.43 1.96 12.63
N ALA A 130 10.12 0.88 12.99
CA ALA A 130 11.53 0.93 13.39
C ALA A 130 12.45 1.34 12.23
N LYS A 131 12.10 0.99 10.99
CA LYS A 131 12.81 1.42 9.79
C LYS A 131 12.60 2.91 9.52
N ALA A 132 11.39 3.43 9.74
CA ALA A 132 11.05 4.84 9.56
C ALA A 132 11.54 5.72 10.72
N TYR A 133 11.56 5.18 11.93
CA TYR A 133 11.84 5.88 13.19
C TYR A 133 12.84 5.07 14.04
N PRO A 134 14.12 4.98 13.60
CA PRO A 134 15.14 4.23 14.32
C PRO A 134 15.41 4.87 15.69
N CYS A 135 15.67 4.03 16.69
CA CYS A 135 16.19 4.47 17.99
C CYS A 135 17.72 4.59 17.92
N GLU A 136 18.26 5.66 18.51
CA GLU A 136 19.71 5.88 18.68
C GLU A 136 20.31 5.01 19.79
#